data_AF-A0A931FTN9-F1
#
_entry.id   AF-A0A931FTN9-F1
#
_cell.length_a   1.000
_cell.length_b   1.000
_cell.length_c   1.000
_cell.angle_alpha   90.00
_cell.angle_beta   90.00
_cell.angle_gamma   90.00
#
_symmetry.space_group_name_H-M   'P 1'
#
loop_
_entity.id
_entity.type
_entity.pdbx_description
1 polymer ?
#
loop_
_entity_poly.entity_id
_entity_poly.type
_entity_poly.pdbx_seq_one_letter_code
_entity_poly.pdbx_strand_id
1 'polypeptide(L)'
;MDREYFQFYDGEKMGIKTIEDGVIIPAVYDFVEPFSDGLFNVTQANTHAYFDCYGKIVLPFQNKYESYGNFTEGLARVRINEMWGYIDKAGKETIKPQFHFAEEFSNEFAIVRNSEDKYGAIDKTGKLIIDYEFRILTKFENGYARFGDYKTYGLIDKSGKIVIPQEYIHIGPVENNKVKVQIKEGEKYKEGVLTIGGSVEWNNNLDKVNEFNLKRKQFITMTEELIQTMYSDGCPCEYQRFRNYIQWDKPVSFLDQQEIFFIFSKHLEKDVDNSIKCKSCGTTYLESWEEYSIALQVINVKITKTGNFTEKGAKVQSNIPVSLGFHGYDIDKLKKTYKQTDNETVINYLKEKPGTNSTLPKAGRSWVQKLFGN
;
A
#
# COMPACT_ATOMS: atom_id res chain seq x y z
N MET A 1 1.52 -6.47 23.41
CA MET A 1 1.03 -5.19 22.86
C MET A 1 1.93 -4.89 21.70
N ASP A 2 1.39 -4.87 20.50
CA ASP A 2 2.14 -4.45 19.32
C ASP A 2 2.42 -2.96 19.46
N ARG A 3 3.70 -2.57 19.46
CA ARG A 3 4.08 -1.16 19.48
C ARG A 3 3.75 -0.53 18.15
N GLU A 4 3.03 0.58 18.18
CA GLU A 4 2.82 1.41 16.99
C GLU A 4 3.97 2.42 16.86
N TYR A 5 4.71 2.33 15.76
CA TYR A 5 5.79 3.25 15.43
C TYR A 5 5.32 4.32 14.46
N PHE A 6 5.68 5.56 14.74
CA PHE A 6 5.36 6.71 13.92
C PHE A 6 6.65 7.36 13.45
N GLN A 7 6.82 7.47 12.14
CA GLN A 7 7.83 8.33 11.54
C GLN A 7 7.48 9.80 11.83
N PHE A 8 8.49 10.60 12.15
CA PHE A 8 8.37 12.05 12.29
C PHE A 8 9.62 12.73 11.76
N TYR A 9 9.49 14.01 11.44
CA TYR A 9 10.56 14.79 10.82
C TYR A 9 10.95 15.99 11.68
N ASP A 10 12.24 16.31 11.69
CA ASP A 10 12.81 17.57 12.15
C ASP A 10 13.67 18.15 11.01
N GLY A 11 13.16 19.20 10.36
CA GLY A 11 13.66 19.63 9.06
C GLY A 11 13.57 18.51 8.01
N GLU A 12 14.69 18.19 7.37
CA GLU A 12 14.82 17.11 6.38
C GLU A 12 15.18 15.76 7.01
N LYS A 13 15.36 15.71 8.34
CA LYS A 13 15.81 14.50 9.05
C LYS A 13 14.62 13.74 9.61
N MET A 14 14.71 12.41 9.60
CA MET A 14 13.65 11.52 10.05
C MET A 14 14.03 10.78 11.34
N GLY A 15 13.05 10.57 12.19
CA GLY A 15 13.13 9.79 13.41
C GLY A 15 11.88 8.92 13.61
N ILE A 16 11.90 8.10 14.65
CA ILE A 16 10.81 7.21 15.04
C ILE A 16 10.38 7.54 16.48
N LYS A 17 9.08 7.61 16.70
CA LYS A 17 8.48 7.73 18.03
C LYS A 17 7.34 6.73 18.22
N THR A 18 7.00 6.43 19.46
CA THR A 18 5.78 5.72 19.85
C THR A 18 4.89 6.65 20.66
N ILE A 19 3.63 6.26 20.87
CA ILE A 19 2.73 7.00 21.77
C ILE A 19 3.16 6.77 23.23
N GLU A 20 3.63 5.57 23.55
CA GLU A 20 3.95 5.16 24.93
C GLU A 20 5.30 5.68 25.42
N ASP A 21 6.34 5.56 24.60
CA ASP A 21 7.74 5.77 25.00
C ASP A 21 8.31 7.10 24.48
N GLY A 22 7.55 7.83 23.65
CA GLY A 22 8.02 9.06 23.01
C GLY A 22 9.04 8.77 21.90
N VAL A 23 10.10 9.56 21.81
CA VAL A 23 11.11 9.42 20.74
C VAL A 23 11.98 8.18 20.99
N ILE A 24 11.95 7.23 20.06
CA ILE A 24 12.75 6.01 20.05
C ILE A 24 14.04 6.20 19.24
N ILE A 25 13.90 6.73 18.01
CA ILE A 25 15.02 7.09 17.14
C ILE A 25 14.93 8.60 16.93
N PRO A 26 15.95 9.40 17.32
CA PRO A 26 15.91 10.84 17.15
C PRO A 26 15.88 11.24 15.66
N ALA A 27 15.23 12.36 15.35
CA ALA A 27 15.14 12.88 13.98
C ALA A 27 16.44 13.55 13.53
N VAL A 28 17.48 12.74 13.36
CA VAL A 28 18.82 13.18 12.92
C VAL A 28 19.31 12.42 11.69
N TYR A 29 18.54 11.44 11.21
CA TYR A 29 18.91 10.54 10.12
C TYR A 29 18.29 10.96 8.79
N ASP A 30 18.92 10.61 7.67
CA ASP A 30 18.39 10.94 6.34
C ASP A 30 17.12 10.15 6.04
N PHE A 31 17.11 8.87 6.43
CA PHE A 31 15.94 8.00 6.28
C PHE A 31 15.90 6.91 7.35
N VAL A 32 14.70 6.41 7.63
CA VAL A 32 14.40 5.29 8.54
C VAL A 32 13.29 4.48 7.90
N GLU A 33 13.63 3.30 7.39
CA GLU A 33 12.70 2.39 6.75
C GLU A 33 11.59 1.90 7.71
N PRO A 34 10.46 1.40 7.18
CA PRO A 34 9.44 0.75 7.99
C PRO A 34 10.01 -0.36 8.87
N PHE A 35 9.46 -0.50 10.07
CA PHE A 35 9.86 -1.55 11.00
C PHE A 35 9.61 -2.93 10.39
N SER A 36 10.66 -3.73 10.24
CA SER A 36 10.58 -5.06 9.64
C SER A 36 11.48 -6.03 10.39
N ASP A 37 10.93 -7.22 10.68
CA ASP A 37 11.65 -8.31 11.36
C ASP A 37 12.41 -7.86 12.63
N GLY A 38 11.77 -7.02 13.43
CA GLY A 38 12.32 -6.57 14.71
C GLY A 38 13.33 -5.42 14.61
N LEU A 39 13.60 -4.90 13.41
CA LEU A 39 14.65 -3.90 13.17
C LEU A 39 14.14 -2.73 12.30
N PHE A 40 14.72 -1.55 12.52
CA PHE A 40 14.69 -0.41 11.61
C PHE A 40 15.98 -0.38 10.79
N ASN A 41 15.87 -0.24 9.48
CA ASN A 41 17.01 0.11 8.63
C ASN A 41 17.10 1.65 8.56
N VAL A 42 18.20 2.20 9.06
CA VAL A 42 18.43 3.64 9.20
C VAL A 42 19.53 4.05 8.25
N THR A 43 19.26 5.04 7.40
CA THR A 43 20.18 5.56 6.40
C THR A 43 20.77 6.90 6.86
N GLN A 44 22.09 7.02 6.79
CA GLN A 44 22.82 8.27 7.00
C GLN A 44 24.01 8.35 6.05
N ALA A 45 24.09 9.44 5.28
CA ALA A 45 25.19 9.75 4.37
C ALA A 45 25.54 8.59 3.41
N ASN A 46 24.52 7.93 2.84
CA ASN A 46 24.60 6.73 1.99
C ASN A 46 25.12 5.46 2.69
N THR A 47 25.09 5.43 4.02
CA THR A 47 25.46 4.28 4.84
C THR A 47 24.25 3.82 5.63
N HIS A 48 24.23 2.55 6.04
CA HIS A 48 23.09 1.96 6.74
C HIS A 48 23.50 1.39 8.09
N ALA A 49 22.60 1.53 9.06
CA ALA A 49 22.66 0.89 10.37
C ALA A 49 21.30 0.27 10.70
N TYR A 50 21.30 -0.75 11.56
CA TYR A 50 20.08 -1.41 12.00
C TYR A 50 19.86 -1.17 13.48
N PHE A 51 18.67 -0.68 13.83
CA PHE A 51 18.25 -0.36 15.19
C PHE A 51 17.15 -1.32 15.61
N ASP A 52 17.11 -1.73 16.87
CA ASP A 52 16.00 -2.51 17.42
C ASP A 52 14.77 -1.63 17.69
N CYS A 53 13.70 -2.28 18.17
CA CYS A 53 12.44 -1.63 18.58
C CYS A 53 12.56 -0.63 19.75
N TYR A 54 13.72 -0.51 20.37
CA TYR A 54 14.02 0.43 21.45
C TYR A 54 15.01 1.51 21.01
N GLY A 55 15.37 1.56 19.72
CA GLY A 55 16.34 2.53 19.20
C GLY A 55 17.78 2.20 19.57
N LYS A 56 18.06 0.97 20.02
CA LYS A 56 19.43 0.51 20.24
C LYS A 56 20.01 0.01 18.93
N ILE A 57 21.25 0.42 18.64
CA ILE A 57 22.00 -0.06 17.48
C ILE A 57 22.28 -1.57 17.65
N VAL A 58 21.81 -2.36 16.68
CA VAL A 58 22.07 -3.79 16.54
C VAL A 58 23.22 -4.03 15.57
N LEU A 59 23.18 -3.37 14.41
CA LEU A 59 24.30 -3.30 13.47
C LEU A 59 24.67 -1.83 13.24
N PRO A 60 25.90 -1.42 13.57
CA PRO A 60 26.32 -0.03 13.41
C PRO A 60 26.44 0.35 11.93
N PHE A 61 26.56 1.64 11.67
CA PHE A 61 26.78 2.16 10.32
C PHE A 61 28.03 1.51 9.70
N GLN A 62 27.84 0.88 8.55
CA GLN A 62 28.89 0.17 7.83
C GLN A 62 28.97 0.66 6.38
N ASN A 63 30.20 0.85 5.90
CA ASN A 63 30.48 1.25 4.52
C ASN A 63 30.95 0.06 3.67
N LYS A 64 30.66 -1.15 4.12
CA LYS A 64 31.09 -2.37 3.43
C LYS A 64 30.28 -2.60 2.15
N TYR A 65 28.99 -2.31 2.18
CA TYR A 65 28.08 -2.54 1.06
C TYR A 65 27.59 -1.23 0.47
N GLU A 66 27.30 -1.25 -0.82
CA GLU A 66 26.74 -0.13 -1.59
C GLU A 66 25.26 0.10 -1.30
N SER A 67 24.55 -0.97 -0.91
CA SER A 67 23.10 -0.94 -0.67
C SER A 67 22.71 -2.03 0.33
N TYR A 68 21.66 -1.73 1.11
CA TYR A 68 21.13 -2.57 2.16
C TYR A 68 19.60 -2.61 2.07
N GLY A 69 19.01 -3.80 2.15
CA GLY A 69 17.57 -3.99 2.26
C GLY A 69 17.08 -4.10 3.71
N ASN A 70 15.76 -4.19 3.88
CA ASN A 70 15.18 -4.47 5.19
C ASN A 70 15.43 -5.92 5.58
N PHE A 71 15.47 -6.18 6.90
CA PHE A 71 15.45 -7.54 7.39
C PHE A 71 14.06 -8.15 7.14
N THR A 72 14.05 -9.32 6.52
CA THR A 72 12.86 -10.13 6.29
C THR A 72 13.22 -11.57 6.58
N GLU A 73 12.41 -12.21 7.43
CA GLU A 73 12.59 -13.59 7.86
C GLU A 73 14.02 -13.99 8.31
N GLY A 74 14.72 -13.06 8.96
CA GLY A 74 16.06 -13.24 9.54
C GLY A 74 17.21 -12.76 8.67
N LEU A 75 16.98 -12.37 7.41
CA LEU A 75 18.02 -11.97 6.46
C LEU A 75 17.74 -10.60 5.84
N ALA A 76 18.80 -9.86 5.54
CA ALA A 76 18.73 -8.62 4.76
C ALA A 76 19.59 -8.77 3.50
N ARG A 77 19.07 -8.35 2.35
CA ARG A 77 19.86 -8.30 1.11
C ARG A 77 20.88 -7.16 1.19
N VAL A 78 22.07 -7.40 0.67
CA VAL A 78 23.15 -6.40 0.58
C VAL A 78 23.80 -6.44 -0.79
N ARG A 79 24.33 -5.30 -1.25
CA ARG A 79 24.99 -5.20 -2.57
C ARG A 79 26.44 -4.75 -2.44
N ILE A 80 27.35 -5.44 -3.11
CA ILE A 80 28.76 -5.02 -3.25
C ILE A 80 29.29 -5.45 -4.61
N ASN A 81 30.05 -4.59 -5.26
CA ASN A 81 30.55 -4.78 -6.63
C ASN A 81 29.40 -5.15 -7.58
N GLU A 82 28.29 -4.42 -7.47
CA GLU A 82 27.06 -4.63 -8.26
C GLU A 82 26.35 -5.98 -8.06
N MET A 83 26.84 -6.83 -7.14
CA MET A 83 26.29 -8.16 -6.87
C MET A 83 25.55 -8.18 -5.54
N TRP A 84 24.41 -8.85 -5.52
CA TRP A 84 23.56 -9.03 -4.34
C TRP A 84 23.86 -10.33 -3.60
N GLY A 85 23.85 -10.25 -2.27
CA GLY A 85 23.93 -11.36 -1.33
C GLY A 85 23.04 -11.07 -0.10
N TYR A 86 23.22 -11.83 0.98
CA TYR A 86 22.41 -11.70 2.19
C TYR A 86 23.23 -11.82 3.46
N ILE A 87 22.90 -10.97 4.44
CA ILE A 87 23.47 -10.99 5.79
C ILE A 87 22.42 -11.39 6.83
N ASP A 88 22.88 -12.01 7.92
CA ASP A 88 22.08 -12.20 9.14
C ASP A 88 22.09 -10.96 10.06
N LYS A 89 21.33 -11.02 11.16
CA LYS A 89 21.25 -9.93 12.16
C LYS A 89 22.56 -9.71 12.93
N ALA A 90 23.55 -10.59 12.79
CA ALA A 90 24.91 -10.39 13.31
C ALA A 90 25.84 -9.76 12.25
N GLY A 91 25.34 -9.46 11.05
CA GLY A 91 26.09 -8.88 9.94
C GLY A 91 26.94 -9.89 9.17
N LYS A 92 26.79 -11.19 9.45
CA LYS A 92 27.51 -12.25 8.76
C LYS A 92 26.85 -12.52 7.41
N GLU A 93 27.66 -12.60 6.36
CA GLU A 93 27.20 -13.04 5.03
C GLU A 93 26.75 -14.52 5.09
N THR A 94 25.45 -14.73 5.15
CA THR A 94 24.84 -16.07 5.07
C THR A 94 24.86 -16.56 3.62
N ILE A 95 24.63 -15.66 2.66
CA ILE A 95 24.72 -15.92 1.24
C ILE A 95 25.65 -14.87 0.64
N LYS A 96 26.78 -15.30 0.10
CA LYS A 96 27.75 -14.39 -0.50
C LYS A 96 27.15 -13.63 -1.68
N PRO A 97 27.54 -12.36 -1.89
CA PRO A 97 27.17 -11.59 -3.08
C PRO A 97 27.50 -12.34 -4.38
N GLN A 98 26.47 -12.75 -5.11
CA GLN A 98 26.60 -13.56 -6.33
C GLN A 98 25.46 -13.38 -7.32
N PHE A 99 24.42 -12.61 -6.99
CA PHE A 99 23.25 -12.41 -7.86
C PHE A 99 23.27 -11.03 -8.51
N HIS A 100 22.84 -10.93 -9.78
CA HIS A 100 22.74 -9.62 -10.47
C HIS A 100 21.52 -8.82 -9.99
N PHE A 101 20.55 -9.49 -9.37
CA PHE A 101 19.44 -8.90 -8.66
C PHE A 101 18.94 -9.90 -7.62
N ALA A 102 18.45 -9.40 -6.50
CA ALA A 102 17.88 -10.22 -5.44
C ALA A 102 16.78 -9.47 -4.71
N GLU A 103 15.62 -10.08 -4.52
CA GLU A 103 14.53 -9.56 -3.71
C GLU A 103 14.74 -9.88 -2.22
N GLU A 104 13.90 -9.29 -1.37
CA GLU A 104 13.82 -9.66 0.04
C GLU A 104 13.23 -11.07 0.20
N PHE A 105 13.53 -11.74 1.32
CA PHE A 105 12.97 -13.05 1.60
C PHE A 105 11.48 -12.91 1.95
N SER A 106 10.64 -13.72 1.32
CA SER A 106 9.21 -13.77 1.59
C SER A 106 8.67 -15.18 1.35
N ASN A 107 7.90 -15.69 2.31
CA ASN A 107 7.36 -17.04 2.29
C ASN A 107 8.45 -18.12 2.14
N GLU A 108 9.61 -17.92 2.81
CA GLU A 108 10.79 -18.80 2.82
C GLU A 108 11.70 -18.75 1.58
N PHE A 109 11.36 -17.95 0.58
CA PHE A 109 12.12 -17.85 -0.67
C PHE A 109 12.53 -16.40 -0.97
N ALA A 110 13.58 -16.25 -1.77
CA ALA A 110 13.87 -14.97 -2.42
C ALA A 110 14.00 -15.17 -3.92
N ILE A 111 13.46 -14.23 -4.69
CA ILE A 111 13.62 -14.20 -6.14
C ILE A 111 14.98 -13.57 -6.49
N VAL A 112 15.73 -14.25 -7.35
CA VAL A 112 17.08 -13.83 -7.78
C VAL A 112 17.19 -13.84 -9.29
N ARG A 113 18.09 -13.00 -9.84
CA ARG A 113 18.38 -12.92 -11.28
C ARG A 113 19.85 -13.19 -11.55
N ASN A 114 20.14 -13.97 -12.58
CA ASN A 114 21.50 -14.24 -13.06
C ASN A 114 21.97 -13.20 -14.09
N SER A 115 23.16 -13.44 -14.68
CA SER A 115 23.77 -12.59 -15.71
C SER A 115 23.06 -12.65 -17.07
N GLU A 116 22.15 -13.59 -17.30
CA GLU A 116 21.41 -13.75 -18.56
C GLU A 116 20.00 -13.13 -18.49
N ASP A 117 19.73 -12.31 -17.48
CA ASP A 117 18.42 -11.73 -17.20
C ASP A 117 17.31 -12.77 -16.99
N LYS A 118 17.68 -13.94 -16.48
CA LYS A 118 16.73 -14.99 -16.08
C LYS A 118 16.58 -15.02 -14.57
N TYR A 119 15.37 -15.22 -14.12
CA TYR A 119 14.95 -15.27 -12.74
C TYR A 119 14.79 -16.70 -12.26
N GLY A 120 15.21 -16.93 -11.01
CA GLY A 120 15.03 -18.15 -10.25
C GLY A 120 14.64 -17.82 -8.81
N ALA A 121 14.49 -18.84 -7.97
CA ALA A 121 14.19 -18.68 -6.55
C ALA A 121 15.17 -19.48 -5.71
N ILE A 122 15.62 -18.89 -4.60
CA ILE A 122 16.53 -19.51 -3.64
C ILE A 122 15.88 -19.69 -2.27
N ASP A 123 16.36 -20.68 -1.52
CA ASP A 123 16.11 -20.80 -0.09
C ASP A 123 17.09 -19.93 0.74
N LYS A 124 16.91 -19.94 2.08
CA LYS A 124 17.76 -19.20 3.02
C LYS A 124 19.22 -19.66 3.10
N THR A 125 19.54 -20.83 2.51
CA THR A 125 20.92 -21.32 2.38
C THR A 125 21.59 -20.79 1.11
N GLY A 126 20.82 -20.15 0.21
CA GLY A 126 21.27 -19.71 -1.10
C GLY A 126 21.18 -20.79 -2.17
N LYS A 127 20.56 -21.94 -1.88
CA LYS A 127 20.36 -23.00 -2.85
C LYS A 127 19.19 -22.65 -3.76
N LEU A 128 19.36 -22.82 -5.06
CA LEU A 128 18.27 -22.70 -6.04
C LEU A 128 17.22 -23.79 -5.81
N ILE A 129 15.98 -23.34 -5.62
CA ILE A 129 14.77 -24.16 -5.59
C ILE A 129 14.08 -24.13 -6.94
N ILE A 130 14.13 -22.98 -7.62
CA ILE A 130 13.70 -22.79 -9.00
C ILE A 130 14.90 -22.30 -9.78
N ASP A 131 15.24 -23.01 -10.86
CA ASP A 131 16.37 -22.68 -11.71
C ASP A 131 16.10 -21.42 -12.55
N TYR A 132 17.15 -20.84 -13.13
CA TYR A 132 17.10 -19.63 -13.94
C TYR A 132 16.49 -19.89 -15.32
N GLU A 133 15.17 -20.08 -15.36
CA GLU A 133 14.45 -20.44 -16.58
C GLU A 133 13.61 -19.29 -17.13
N PHE A 134 13.17 -18.36 -16.28
CA PHE A 134 12.09 -17.43 -16.62
C PHE A 134 12.60 -16.00 -16.79
N ARG A 135 12.01 -15.24 -17.72
CA ARG A 135 12.29 -13.80 -17.85
C ARG A 135 11.55 -12.97 -16.81
N ILE A 136 10.47 -13.50 -16.27
CA ILE A 136 9.74 -12.96 -15.14
C ILE A 136 9.52 -14.10 -14.16
N LEU A 137 9.78 -13.83 -12.89
CA LEU A 137 9.30 -14.64 -11.78
C LEU A 137 8.90 -13.69 -10.66
N THR A 138 7.64 -13.72 -10.23
CA THR A 138 7.18 -12.87 -9.13
C THR A 138 7.48 -13.50 -7.77
N LYS A 139 7.45 -12.71 -6.70
CA LYS A 139 7.37 -13.24 -5.34
C LYS A 139 6.21 -14.23 -5.18
N PHE A 140 6.35 -15.12 -4.20
CA PHE A 140 5.30 -16.07 -3.85
C PHE A 140 4.18 -15.39 -3.06
N GLU A 141 2.95 -15.56 -3.53
CA GLU A 141 1.73 -15.12 -2.88
C GLU A 141 0.76 -16.30 -2.80
N ASN A 142 0.21 -16.57 -1.61
CA ASN A 142 -0.69 -17.71 -1.38
C ASN A 142 -0.11 -19.08 -1.85
N GLY A 143 1.22 -19.23 -1.81
CA GLY A 143 1.91 -20.46 -2.22
C GLY A 143 2.26 -20.55 -3.71
N TYR A 144 2.00 -19.51 -4.50
CA TYR A 144 2.23 -19.51 -5.94
C TYR A 144 3.00 -18.29 -6.41
N ALA A 145 3.75 -18.45 -7.50
CA ALA A 145 4.43 -17.36 -8.20
C ALA A 145 4.04 -17.37 -9.67
N ARG A 146 3.95 -16.19 -10.28
CA ARG A 146 3.76 -16.06 -11.73
C ARG A 146 5.11 -16.11 -12.40
N PHE A 147 5.19 -16.82 -13.52
CA PHE A 147 6.39 -16.86 -14.37
C PHE A 147 6.04 -16.51 -15.82
N GLY A 148 7.00 -16.07 -16.63
CA GLY A 148 6.73 -15.80 -18.05
C GLY A 148 7.77 -15.00 -18.81
N ASP A 149 7.33 -14.38 -19.91
CA ASP A 149 8.16 -13.69 -20.90
C ASP A 149 7.69 -12.26 -21.27
N TYR A 150 7.02 -11.58 -20.33
CA TYR A 150 6.34 -10.27 -20.47
C TYR A 150 5.09 -10.28 -21.36
N LYS A 151 4.95 -11.26 -22.26
CA LYS A 151 3.77 -11.39 -23.13
C LYS A 151 2.75 -12.34 -22.53
N THR A 152 3.25 -13.44 -21.99
CA THR A 152 2.44 -14.50 -21.44
C THR A 152 2.99 -14.96 -20.11
N TYR A 153 2.09 -15.45 -19.27
CA TYR A 153 2.32 -15.81 -17.90
C TYR A 153 1.72 -17.18 -17.63
N GLY A 154 2.43 -17.94 -16.81
CA GLY A 154 1.94 -19.13 -16.14
C GLY A 154 2.03 -18.97 -14.62
N LEU A 155 1.67 -20.02 -13.91
CA LEU A 155 1.72 -20.08 -12.45
C LEU A 155 2.51 -21.32 -12.04
N ILE A 156 3.43 -21.16 -11.10
CA ILE A 156 4.20 -22.25 -10.47
C ILE A 156 3.90 -22.29 -8.97
N ASP A 157 4.03 -23.48 -8.39
CA ASP A 157 4.02 -23.66 -6.94
C ASP A 157 5.43 -23.48 -6.32
N LYS A 158 5.51 -23.53 -4.99
CA LYS A 158 6.77 -23.42 -4.22
C LYS A 158 7.86 -24.45 -4.60
N SER A 159 7.50 -25.56 -5.23
CA SER A 159 8.45 -26.57 -5.69
C SER A 159 9.02 -26.28 -7.09
N GLY A 160 8.52 -25.23 -7.76
CA GLY A 160 8.82 -24.94 -9.15
C GLY A 160 7.96 -25.70 -10.16
N LYS A 161 6.98 -26.49 -9.69
CA LYS A 161 6.07 -27.20 -10.59
C LYS A 161 5.11 -26.21 -11.22
N ILE A 162 5.02 -26.24 -12.55
CA ILE A 162 4.04 -25.49 -13.32
C ILE A 162 2.64 -26.03 -13.00
N VAL A 163 1.81 -25.19 -12.38
CA VAL A 163 0.40 -25.48 -12.05
C VAL A 163 -0.57 -24.83 -13.05
N ILE A 164 -0.14 -23.77 -13.72
CA ILE A 164 -0.82 -23.18 -14.88
C ILE A 164 0.24 -22.94 -15.96
N PRO A 165 0.08 -23.47 -17.18
CA PRO A 165 1.03 -23.27 -18.26
C PRO A 165 1.11 -21.80 -18.70
N GLN A 166 2.23 -21.42 -19.33
CA GLN A 166 2.47 -20.07 -19.83
C GLN A 166 1.66 -19.82 -21.11
N GLU A 167 0.38 -19.46 -20.95
CA GLU A 167 -0.55 -19.28 -22.07
C GLU A 167 -1.41 -18.00 -21.94
N TYR A 168 -1.32 -17.31 -20.81
CA TYR A 168 -2.23 -16.22 -20.45
C TYR A 168 -1.52 -14.89 -20.48
N ILE A 169 -2.12 -13.86 -21.07
CA ILE A 169 -1.54 -12.50 -21.06
C ILE A 169 -1.64 -11.83 -19.68
N HIS A 170 -2.50 -12.36 -18.81
CA HIS A 170 -2.66 -11.90 -17.44
C HIS A 170 -3.21 -13.03 -16.57
N ILE A 171 -2.66 -13.15 -15.35
CA ILE A 171 -3.14 -14.03 -14.29
C ILE A 171 -3.34 -13.18 -13.04
N GLY A 172 -4.56 -13.09 -12.52
CA GLY A 172 -4.91 -12.36 -11.30
C GLY A 172 -4.45 -13.07 -10.03
N PRO A 173 -4.71 -12.50 -8.83
CA PRO A 173 -4.37 -13.15 -7.56
C PRO A 173 -5.05 -14.50 -7.41
N VAL A 174 -4.40 -15.40 -6.67
CA VAL A 174 -4.95 -16.72 -6.33
C VAL A 174 -5.88 -16.56 -5.13
N GLU A 175 -7.16 -16.85 -5.34
CA GLU A 175 -8.21 -16.77 -4.32
C GLU A 175 -9.04 -18.07 -4.35
N ASN A 176 -9.14 -18.77 -3.23
CA ASN A 176 -9.95 -20.01 -3.11
C ASN A 176 -9.66 -21.04 -4.23
N ASN A 177 -8.37 -21.26 -4.54
CA ASN A 177 -7.92 -22.16 -5.60
C ASN A 177 -8.36 -21.76 -7.03
N LYS A 178 -8.76 -20.49 -7.22
CA LYS A 178 -9.15 -19.92 -8.51
C LYS A 178 -8.31 -18.69 -8.83
N VAL A 179 -8.13 -18.44 -10.12
CA VAL A 179 -7.48 -17.23 -10.64
C VAL A 179 -8.29 -16.66 -11.80
N LYS A 180 -8.31 -15.34 -11.92
CA LYS A 180 -8.79 -14.68 -13.13
C LYS A 180 -7.70 -14.76 -14.19
N VAL A 181 -8.04 -15.17 -15.40
CA VAL A 181 -7.10 -15.29 -16.51
C VAL A 181 -7.59 -14.52 -17.72
N GLN A 182 -6.66 -14.03 -18.53
CA GLN A 182 -6.98 -13.38 -19.79
C GLN A 182 -6.15 -13.97 -20.93
N ILE A 183 -6.76 -14.08 -22.10
CA ILE A 183 -6.10 -14.40 -23.37
C ILE A 183 -6.44 -13.33 -24.42
N LYS A 184 -5.62 -13.27 -25.46
CA LYS A 184 -5.87 -12.44 -26.64
C LYS A 184 -6.37 -13.32 -27.79
N GLU A 185 -7.57 -13.06 -28.30
CA GLU A 185 -8.14 -13.69 -29.49
C GLU A 185 -8.27 -12.63 -30.59
N GLY A 186 -7.29 -12.57 -31.50
CA GLY A 186 -7.21 -11.52 -32.53
C GLY A 186 -6.92 -10.14 -31.92
N GLU A 187 -7.79 -9.16 -32.19
CA GLU A 187 -7.72 -7.82 -31.56
C GLU A 187 -8.48 -7.73 -30.22
N LYS A 188 -9.20 -8.80 -29.83
CA LYS A 188 -10.04 -8.80 -28.63
C LYS A 188 -9.36 -9.52 -27.47
N TYR A 189 -9.78 -9.18 -26.26
CA TYR A 189 -9.40 -9.85 -25.04
C TYR A 189 -10.55 -10.67 -24.51
N LYS A 190 -10.25 -11.87 -24.01
CA LYS A 190 -11.23 -12.77 -23.39
C LYS A 190 -10.78 -13.08 -21.98
N GLU A 191 -11.70 -12.98 -21.04
CA GLU A 191 -11.46 -13.21 -19.63
C GLU A 191 -12.16 -14.48 -19.17
N GLY A 192 -11.54 -15.19 -18.23
CA GLY A 192 -12.11 -16.38 -17.63
C GLY A 192 -11.67 -16.54 -16.18
N VAL A 193 -12.30 -17.50 -15.50
CA VAL A 193 -11.88 -17.95 -14.18
C VAL A 193 -11.34 -19.37 -14.32
N LEU A 194 -10.06 -19.56 -13.99
CA LEU A 194 -9.39 -20.86 -13.99
C LEU A 194 -9.39 -21.42 -12.57
N THR A 195 -9.82 -22.67 -12.41
CA THR A 195 -9.59 -23.42 -11.16
C THR A 195 -8.25 -24.16 -11.26
N ILE A 196 -7.35 -23.98 -10.31
CA ILE A 196 -5.99 -24.55 -10.38
C ILE A 196 -6.10 -26.09 -10.41
N GLY A 197 -5.46 -26.72 -11.40
CA GLY A 197 -5.58 -28.15 -11.69
C GLY A 197 -6.86 -28.56 -12.43
N GLY A 198 -7.71 -27.60 -12.81
CA GLY A 198 -8.96 -27.79 -13.52
C GLY A 198 -9.04 -27.00 -14.82
N SER A 199 -10.27 -26.73 -15.28
CA SER A 199 -10.55 -26.02 -16.53
C SER A 199 -10.83 -24.53 -16.33
N VAL A 200 -10.77 -23.78 -17.44
CA VAL A 200 -11.16 -22.36 -17.49
C VAL A 200 -12.65 -22.22 -17.79
N GLU A 201 -13.34 -21.45 -16.97
CA GLU A 201 -14.70 -20.97 -17.23
C GLU A 201 -14.62 -19.59 -17.89
N TRP A 202 -14.79 -19.55 -19.22
CA TRP A 202 -14.72 -18.31 -20.00
C TRP A 202 -15.99 -17.47 -19.82
N ASN A 203 -15.81 -16.16 -19.65
CA ASN A 203 -16.92 -15.23 -19.66
C ASN A 203 -17.39 -14.99 -21.11
N ASN A 204 -18.51 -15.60 -21.48
CA ASN A 204 -19.07 -15.52 -22.84
C ASN A 204 -19.66 -14.13 -23.21
N ASN A 205 -19.60 -13.15 -22.31
CA ASN A 205 -20.12 -11.79 -22.52
C ASN A 205 -19.00 -10.81 -22.95
N LEU A 206 -18.30 -11.14 -24.04
CA LEU A 206 -17.19 -10.36 -24.60
C LEU A 206 -17.53 -8.86 -24.78
N ASP A 207 -18.76 -8.54 -25.16
CA ASP A 207 -19.18 -7.15 -25.40
C ASP A 207 -19.30 -6.34 -24.10
N LYS A 208 -19.78 -6.94 -23.00
CA LYS A 208 -19.86 -6.26 -21.70
C LYS A 208 -18.50 -6.10 -21.03
N VAL A 209 -17.59 -7.05 -21.23
CA VAL A 209 -16.22 -6.98 -20.71
C VAL A 209 -15.42 -5.90 -21.45
N ASN A 210 -15.58 -5.79 -22.78
CA ASN A 210 -14.95 -4.73 -23.56
C ASN A 210 -15.52 -3.35 -23.20
N GLU A 211 -16.85 -3.23 -23.01
CA GLU A 211 -17.50 -2.01 -22.53
C GLU A 211 -17.01 -1.64 -21.11
N PHE A 212 -16.92 -2.62 -20.20
CA PHE A 212 -16.38 -2.42 -18.86
C PHE A 212 -14.91 -2.00 -18.87
N ASN A 213 -14.06 -2.66 -19.66
CA ASN A 213 -12.63 -2.36 -19.74
C ASN A 213 -12.35 -1.01 -20.42
N LEU A 214 -13.11 -0.65 -21.45
CA LEU A 214 -13.04 0.68 -22.08
C LEU A 214 -13.44 1.78 -21.07
N LYS A 215 -14.54 1.57 -20.34
CA LYS A 215 -15.01 2.52 -19.34
C LYS A 215 -14.14 2.55 -18.07
N ARG A 216 -13.52 1.43 -17.69
CA ARG A 216 -12.50 1.36 -16.61
C ARG A 216 -11.26 2.16 -16.99
N LYS A 217 -10.82 2.09 -18.24
CA LYS A 217 -9.72 2.91 -18.75
C LYS A 217 -10.07 4.40 -18.70
N GLN A 218 -11.30 4.78 -19.09
CA GLN A 218 -11.80 6.15 -18.94
C GLN A 218 -11.80 6.61 -17.47
N PHE A 219 -12.26 5.78 -16.53
CA PHE A 219 -12.25 6.10 -15.10
C PHE A 219 -10.83 6.34 -14.57
N ILE A 220 -9.86 5.49 -14.94
CA ILE A 220 -8.46 5.64 -14.51
C ILE A 220 -7.91 6.97 -15.01
N THR A 221 -8.11 7.31 -16.29
CA THR A 221 -7.64 8.57 -16.87
C THR A 221 -8.27 9.78 -16.18
N MET A 222 -9.59 9.80 -15.99
CA MET A 222 -10.27 10.89 -15.26
C MET A 222 -9.77 11.03 -13.83
N THR A 223 -9.44 9.91 -13.18
CA THR A 223 -8.93 9.90 -11.81
C THR A 223 -7.51 10.47 -11.75
N GLU A 224 -6.65 10.10 -12.69
CA GLU A 224 -5.29 10.63 -12.79
C GLU A 224 -5.30 12.12 -13.11
N GLU A 225 -6.19 12.58 -14.00
CA GLU A 225 -6.41 14.00 -14.29
C GLU A 225 -6.87 14.76 -13.04
N LEU A 226 -7.86 14.25 -12.31
CA LEU A 226 -8.33 14.86 -11.06
C LEU A 226 -7.21 14.96 -10.00
N ILE A 227 -6.38 13.92 -9.87
CA ILE A 227 -5.21 13.93 -8.97
C ILE A 227 -4.20 15.00 -9.39
N GLN A 228 -3.98 15.17 -10.69
CA GLN A 228 -3.11 16.24 -11.23
C GLN A 228 -3.70 17.62 -10.97
N THR A 229 -5.00 17.83 -11.16
CA THR A 229 -5.69 19.08 -10.83
C THR A 229 -5.59 19.40 -9.33
N MET A 230 -5.75 18.39 -8.46
CA MET A 230 -5.56 18.55 -7.01
C MET A 230 -4.13 19.00 -6.65
N TYR A 231 -3.15 18.54 -7.42
CA TYR A 231 -1.75 18.93 -7.26
C TYR A 231 -1.49 20.36 -7.76
N SER A 232 -2.03 20.75 -8.93
CA SER A 232 -1.83 22.08 -9.51
C SER A 232 -2.56 23.19 -8.75
N ASP A 233 -3.77 22.92 -8.27
CA ASP A 233 -4.66 23.93 -7.67
C ASP A 233 -4.41 24.10 -6.16
N GLY A 234 -3.44 23.36 -5.60
CA GLY A 234 -2.94 23.57 -4.25
C GLY A 234 -3.94 23.22 -3.15
N CYS A 235 -4.64 22.08 -3.21
CA CYS A 235 -5.23 21.47 -2.00
C CYS A 235 -4.23 20.48 -1.37
N PRO A 236 -3.38 20.94 -0.43
CA PRO A 236 -2.47 20.06 0.30
C PRO A 236 -3.22 19.06 1.22
N CYS A 237 -4.48 19.38 1.52
CA CYS A 237 -5.42 18.60 2.31
C CYS A 237 -5.69 17.19 1.79
N GLU A 238 -6.02 17.07 0.51
CA GLU A 238 -6.45 15.82 -0.11
C GLU A 238 -5.33 15.19 -0.91
N TYR A 239 -4.46 15.98 -1.56
CA TYR A 239 -3.27 15.44 -2.22
C TYR A 239 -2.44 14.57 -1.27
N GLN A 240 -2.15 15.06 -0.05
CA GLN A 240 -1.36 14.29 0.92
C GLN A 240 -2.11 13.07 1.50
N ARG A 241 -3.45 13.10 1.54
CA ARG A 241 -4.26 11.96 2.01
C ARG A 241 -4.38 10.88 0.95
N PHE A 242 -4.68 11.26 -0.29
CA PHE A 242 -4.60 10.39 -1.46
C PHE A 242 -3.22 9.72 -1.57
N ARG A 243 -2.17 10.52 -1.38
CA ARG A 243 -0.76 10.07 -1.36
C ARG A 243 -0.45 9.03 -0.28
N ASN A 244 -1.12 9.11 0.88
CA ASN A 244 -0.89 8.18 1.98
C ASN A 244 -1.70 6.88 1.85
N TYR A 245 -2.83 6.91 1.12
CA TYR A 245 -3.68 5.73 0.91
C TYR A 245 -3.27 4.92 -0.32
N ILE A 246 -2.92 5.58 -1.41
CA ILE A 246 -2.30 4.94 -2.57
C ILE A 246 -0.82 4.81 -2.20
N GLN A 247 -0.43 3.68 -1.60
CA GLN A 247 0.99 3.34 -1.41
C GLN A 247 1.72 3.71 -2.70
N TRP A 248 2.75 4.55 -2.60
CA TRP A 248 3.32 5.35 -3.71
C TRP A 248 3.66 4.54 -4.97
N ASP A 249 3.83 3.22 -4.85
CA ASP A 249 4.17 2.29 -5.92
C ASP A 249 3.00 1.46 -6.47
N LYS A 250 1.75 1.70 -6.05
CA LYS A 250 0.56 1.05 -6.61
C LYS A 250 -0.12 1.99 -7.60
N PRO A 251 0.06 1.79 -8.93
CA PRO A 251 -0.62 2.62 -9.92
C PRO A 251 -2.14 2.55 -9.72
N VAL A 252 -2.87 3.62 -10.04
CA VAL A 252 -4.34 3.68 -9.92
C VAL A 252 -5.02 2.49 -10.63
N SER A 253 -4.41 1.98 -11.70
CA SER A 253 -4.83 0.79 -12.44
C SER A 253 -4.81 -0.52 -11.65
N PHE A 254 -4.13 -0.56 -10.50
CA PHE A 254 -4.05 -1.70 -9.59
C PHE A 254 -4.96 -1.55 -8.36
N LEU A 255 -5.60 -0.39 -8.15
CA LEU A 255 -6.59 -0.24 -7.08
C LEU A 255 -7.83 -1.09 -7.37
N ASP A 256 -8.31 -1.79 -6.35
CA ASP A 256 -9.55 -2.53 -6.43
C ASP A 256 -10.77 -1.61 -6.25
N GLN A 257 -11.96 -2.14 -6.52
CA GLN A 257 -13.20 -1.37 -6.48
C GLN A 257 -13.52 -0.80 -5.08
N GLN A 258 -13.13 -1.49 -4.01
CA GLN A 258 -13.39 -1.07 -2.64
C GLN A 258 -12.41 0.01 -2.19
N GLU A 259 -11.13 -0.10 -2.57
CA GLU A 259 -10.11 0.92 -2.35
C GLU A 259 -10.50 2.23 -3.04
N ILE A 260 -10.90 2.16 -4.32
CA ILE A 260 -11.39 3.30 -5.09
C ILE A 260 -12.61 3.91 -4.39
N PHE A 261 -13.62 3.10 -4.10
CA PHE A 261 -14.83 3.56 -3.42
C PHE A 261 -14.52 4.28 -2.11
N PHE A 262 -13.67 3.69 -1.28
CA PHE A 262 -13.34 4.21 0.03
C PHE A 262 -12.61 5.56 -0.05
N ILE A 263 -11.58 5.63 -0.91
CA ILE A 263 -10.77 6.84 -1.11
C ILE A 263 -11.66 8.00 -1.60
N PHE A 264 -12.53 7.77 -2.57
CA PHE A 264 -13.30 8.88 -3.15
C PHE A 264 -14.54 9.26 -2.34
N SER A 265 -15.25 8.30 -1.76
CA SER A 265 -16.49 8.56 -1.01
C SER A 265 -16.26 9.35 0.29
N LYS A 266 -15.10 9.19 0.91
CA LYS A 266 -14.75 9.87 2.16
C LYS A 266 -14.30 11.32 1.95
N HIS A 267 -13.80 11.64 0.77
CA HIS A 267 -13.01 12.85 0.55
C HIS A 267 -13.65 13.84 -0.43
N LEU A 268 -14.54 13.39 -1.32
CA LEU A 268 -15.21 14.24 -2.32
C LEU A 268 -16.74 14.26 -2.18
N GLU A 269 -17.35 15.39 -2.53
CA GLU A 269 -18.81 15.60 -2.64
C GLU A 269 -19.20 16.43 -3.87
N LYS A 270 -20.49 16.41 -4.20
CA LYS A 270 -21.08 17.25 -5.25
C LYS A 270 -21.23 18.69 -4.76
N ASP A 271 -20.75 19.66 -5.54
CA ASP A 271 -21.06 21.07 -5.32
C ASP A 271 -22.39 21.48 -5.98
N VAL A 272 -22.86 22.68 -5.65
CA VAL A 272 -24.19 23.20 -6.07
C VAL A 272 -24.32 23.31 -7.60
N ASP A 273 -23.23 23.60 -8.30
CA ASP A 273 -23.13 23.75 -9.76
C ASP A 273 -22.77 22.44 -10.48
N ASN A 274 -22.83 21.30 -9.79
CA ASN A 274 -22.50 19.97 -10.30
C ASN A 274 -21.00 19.71 -10.52
N SER A 275 -20.12 20.59 -10.07
CA SER A 275 -18.68 20.34 -9.96
C SER A 275 -18.34 19.40 -8.79
N ILE A 276 -17.10 18.90 -8.77
CA ILE A 276 -16.58 18.09 -7.66
C ILE A 276 -15.99 19.02 -6.59
N LYS A 277 -16.36 18.83 -5.33
CA LYS A 277 -15.87 19.61 -4.20
C LYS A 277 -15.11 18.72 -3.21
N CYS A 278 -13.97 19.20 -2.73
CA CYS A 278 -13.28 18.59 -1.60
C CYS A 278 -14.06 18.80 -0.30
N LYS A 279 -14.35 17.72 0.44
CA LYS A 279 -15.04 17.76 1.73
C LYS A 279 -14.25 18.48 2.84
N SER A 280 -12.92 18.46 2.76
CA SER A 280 -12.05 18.99 3.82
C SER A 280 -11.78 20.49 3.70
N CYS A 281 -11.51 21.00 2.49
CA CYS A 281 -11.16 22.40 2.27
C CYS A 281 -12.19 23.18 1.44
N GLY A 282 -13.13 22.48 0.79
CA GLY A 282 -14.14 23.11 -0.06
C GLY A 282 -13.65 23.57 -1.43
N THR A 283 -12.40 23.24 -1.83
CA THR A 283 -11.89 23.50 -3.18
C THR A 283 -12.76 22.78 -4.20
N THR A 284 -13.15 23.51 -5.23
CA THR A 284 -14.00 23.04 -6.31
C THR A 284 -13.13 22.73 -7.53
N TYR A 285 -13.28 21.55 -8.09
CA TYR A 285 -12.57 21.07 -9.28
C TYR A 285 -13.50 21.14 -10.49
N LEU A 286 -12.94 21.49 -11.66
CA LEU A 286 -13.72 21.78 -12.88
C LEU A 286 -14.40 20.55 -13.51
N GLU A 287 -14.07 19.35 -13.04
CA GLU A 287 -14.62 18.09 -13.50
C GLU A 287 -16.09 17.92 -13.06
N SER A 288 -16.91 17.34 -13.94
CA SER A 288 -18.34 17.14 -13.70
C SER A 288 -18.61 15.98 -12.73
N TRP A 289 -19.34 16.24 -11.64
CA TRP A 289 -19.81 15.22 -10.72
C TRP A 289 -20.65 14.14 -11.42
N GLU A 290 -21.39 14.49 -12.47
CA GLU A 290 -22.19 13.53 -13.24
C GLU A 290 -21.31 12.53 -13.98
N GLU A 291 -20.29 13.01 -14.71
CA GLU A 291 -19.33 12.15 -15.42
C GLU A 291 -18.58 11.25 -14.44
N TYR A 292 -18.16 11.83 -13.31
CA TYR A 292 -17.49 11.10 -12.24
C TYR A 292 -18.38 10.03 -11.60
N SER A 293 -19.66 10.37 -11.34
CA SER A 293 -20.64 9.45 -10.75
C SER A 293 -21.00 8.31 -11.70
N ILE A 294 -21.03 8.56 -13.01
CA ILE A 294 -21.22 7.54 -14.04
C ILE A 294 -20.02 6.60 -14.04
N ALA A 295 -18.80 7.14 -13.98
CA ALA A 295 -17.59 6.35 -13.95
C ALA A 295 -17.50 5.44 -12.71
N LEU A 296 -18.00 5.90 -11.55
CA LEU A 296 -18.17 5.06 -10.35
C LEU A 296 -19.29 4.00 -10.50
N GLN A 297 -20.41 4.31 -11.14
CA GLN A 297 -21.47 3.32 -11.40
C GLN A 297 -20.99 2.17 -12.28
N VAL A 298 -20.07 2.43 -13.21
CA VAL A 298 -19.47 1.40 -14.08
C VAL A 298 -18.70 0.36 -13.28
N ILE A 299 -18.07 0.73 -12.16
CA ILE A 299 -17.39 -0.20 -11.25
C ILE A 299 -18.34 -0.79 -10.18
N ASN A 300 -19.65 -0.83 -10.44
CA ASN A 300 -20.70 -1.34 -9.55
C ASN A 300 -20.89 -0.56 -8.22
N VAL A 301 -20.38 0.68 -8.13
CA VAL A 301 -20.64 1.56 -6.98
C VAL A 301 -21.95 2.34 -7.19
N LYS A 302 -22.95 2.16 -6.32
CA LYS A 302 -24.20 2.93 -6.39
C LYS A 302 -24.13 4.24 -5.58
N ILE A 303 -24.41 5.34 -6.27
CA ILE A 303 -24.51 6.69 -5.70
C ILE A 303 -25.99 7.10 -5.69
N THR A 304 -26.50 7.56 -4.56
CA THR A 304 -27.87 8.09 -4.48
C THR A 304 -27.95 9.45 -5.18
N LYS A 305 -29.16 9.86 -5.60
CA LYS A 305 -29.42 11.21 -6.16
C LYS A 305 -28.97 12.36 -5.25
N THR A 306 -28.75 12.10 -3.96
CA THR A 306 -28.30 13.07 -2.95
C THR A 306 -26.80 13.01 -2.67
N GLY A 307 -26.02 12.23 -3.42
CA GLY A 307 -24.56 12.12 -3.26
C GLY A 307 -24.11 11.18 -2.13
N ASN A 308 -25.03 10.41 -1.53
CA ASN A 308 -24.68 9.40 -0.54
C ASN A 308 -24.33 8.07 -1.21
N PHE A 309 -23.29 7.43 -0.71
CA PHE A 309 -22.80 6.16 -1.21
C PHE A 309 -23.47 5.00 -0.46
N THR A 310 -24.05 4.03 -1.16
CA THR A 310 -24.64 2.84 -0.52
C THR A 310 -24.27 1.56 -1.27
N GLU A 311 -23.58 0.65 -0.61
CA GLU A 311 -23.25 -0.68 -1.14
C GLU A 311 -24.36 -1.67 -0.75
N LYS A 312 -25.07 -2.25 -1.73
CA LYS A 312 -25.98 -3.38 -1.48
C LYS A 312 -25.23 -4.68 -1.72
N GLY A 313 -24.90 -5.41 -0.66
CA GLY A 313 -24.67 -6.86 -0.74
C GLY A 313 -23.34 -7.40 -0.22
N ALA A 314 -22.34 -6.57 0.08
CA ALA A 314 -21.14 -7.05 0.76
C ALA A 314 -21.39 -7.01 2.28
N LYS A 315 -21.46 -8.18 2.93
CA LYS A 315 -21.09 -8.23 4.35
C LYS A 315 -19.64 -7.76 4.40
N VAL A 316 -19.39 -6.62 5.05
CA VAL A 316 -18.04 -6.19 5.42
C VAL A 316 -17.43 -7.32 6.25
N GLN A 317 -16.64 -8.19 5.61
CA GLN A 317 -15.58 -8.87 6.34
C GLN A 317 -14.48 -7.84 6.49
N SER A 318 -14.36 -7.35 7.70
CA SER A 318 -13.43 -6.35 8.19
C SER A 318 -11.97 -6.81 8.12
N ASN A 319 -11.46 -7.07 6.92
CA ASN A 319 -10.05 -7.41 6.70
C ASN A 319 -9.25 -6.33 5.96
N ILE A 320 -9.82 -5.13 5.79
CA ILE A 320 -9.00 -3.93 5.57
C ILE A 320 -8.54 -3.47 6.96
N PRO A 321 -7.23 -3.47 7.27
CA PRO A 321 -6.75 -2.92 8.53
C PRO A 321 -7.20 -1.47 8.63
N VAL A 322 -8.02 -1.15 9.63
CA VAL A 322 -8.40 0.23 9.99
C VAL A 322 -7.22 0.89 10.73
N SER A 323 -6.02 0.74 10.19
CA SER A 323 -4.79 1.31 10.72
C SER A 323 -4.17 2.16 9.61
N LEU A 324 -4.80 3.28 9.31
CA LEU A 324 -4.17 4.46 8.71
C LEU A 324 -5.22 5.57 8.71
N GLY A 325 -5.14 6.47 9.70
CA GLY A 325 -5.72 7.82 9.56
C GLY A 325 -6.95 8.18 10.40
N PHE A 326 -6.95 7.90 11.71
CA PHE A 326 -7.46 8.86 12.72
C PHE A 326 -6.59 8.70 13.96
N HIS A 327 -6.24 9.82 14.60
CA HIS A 327 -5.39 9.88 15.79
C HIS A 327 -5.70 8.78 16.80
N GLY A 328 -4.62 8.18 17.32
CA GLY A 328 -4.58 7.14 18.34
C GLY A 328 -5.37 7.48 19.59
N TYR A 329 -6.67 7.29 19.50
CA TYR A 329 -7.54 7.19 20.64
C TYR A 329 -8.43 5.99 20.44
N ASP A 330 -8.29 5.03 21.34
CA ASP A 330 -9.32 4.04 21.63
C ASP A 330 -10.59 4.81 21.99
N ILE A 331 -11.51 4.93 21.02
CA ILE A 331 -12.75 5.69 21.13
C ILE A 331 -13.60 5.17 22.29
N ASP A 332 -13.50 3.88 22.62
CA ASP A 332 -14.26 3.29 23.71
C ASP A 332 -13.60 3.55 25.07
N LYS A 333 -12.27 3.65 25.13
CA LYS A 333 -11.53 4.15 26.30
C LYS A 333 -11.75 5.65 26.50
N LEU A 334 -11.76 6.46 25.44
CA LEU A 334 -12.11 7.89 25.49
C LEU A 334 -13.53 8.11 26.02
N LYS A 335 -14.52 7.38 25.50
CA LYS A 335 -15.92 7.47 25.98
C LYS A 335 -16.04 7.10 27.46
N LYS A 336 -15.19 6.21 27.96
CA LYS A 336 -15.19 5.76 29.36
C LYS A 336 -14.50 6.77 30.28
N THR A 337 -13.37 7.33 29.85
CA THR A 337 -12.61 8.35 30.59
C THR A 337 -13.35 9.71 30.61
N TYR A 338 -13.93 10.15 29.50
CA TYR A 338 -14.61 11.45 29.40
C TYR A 338 -16.02 11.49 30.04
N LYS A 339 -16.57 10.33 30.44
CA LYS A 339 -17.78 10.29 31.28
C LYS A 339 -17.51 10.64 32.75
N GLN A 340 -16.25 10.73 33.16
CA GLN A 340 -15.86 10.87 34.57
C GLN A 340 -15.10 12.16 34.90
N THR A 341 -14.74 12.97 33.91
CA THR A 341 -13.99 14.22 34.12
C THR A 341 -14.95 15.42 34.02
N ASP A 342 -14.92 16.32 35.00
CA ASP A 342 -15.73 17.54 34.93
C ASP A 342 -15.29 18.46 33.78
N ASN A 343 -16.23 19.28 33.32
CA ASN A 343 -16.05 20.15 32.16
C ASN A 343 -15.00 21.26 32.43
N GLU A 344 -14.80 21.67 33.68
CA GLU A 344 -13.86 22.73 34.05
C GLU A 344 -12.41 22.29 33.86
N THR A 345 -12.11 21.05 34.22
CA THR A 345 -10.78 20.43 34.06
C THR A 345 -10.41 20.29 32.58
N VAL A 346 -11.37 19.90 31.74
CA VAL A 346 -11.17 19.78 30.28
C VAL A 346 -10.92 21.15 29.63
N ILE A 347 -11.66 22.18 30.06
CA ILE A 347 -11.51 23.55 29.53
C ILE A 347 -10.14 24.15 29.92
N ASN A 348 -9.66 23.92 31.14
CA ASN A 348 -8.36 24.43 31.58
C ASN A 348 -7.19 23.73 30.85
N TYR A 349 -7.30 22.41 30.63
CA TYR A 349 -6.30 21.67 29.83
C TYR A 349 -6.16 22.19 28.40
N LEU A 350 -7.27 22.60 27.77
CA LEU A 350 -7.27 23.16 26.42
C LEU A 350 -6.71 24.60 26.36
N LYS A 351 -6.75 25.35 27.48
CA LYS A 351 -6.23 26.72 27.58
C LYS A 351 -4.73 26.80 27.81
N GLU A 352 -4.12 25.76 28.41
CA GLU A 352 -2.69 25.77 28.78
C GLU A 352 -1.73 25.31 27.65
N LYS A 353 -2.24 24.86 26.50
CA LYS A 353 -1.40 24.45 25.35
C LYS A 353 -1.01 25.67 24.50
N PRO A 354 0.28 26.03 24.38
CA PRO A 354 0.71 27.11 23.51
C PRO A 354 0.61 26.67 22.05
N GLY A 355 -0.33 27.29 21.32
CA GLY A 355 -0.60 27.01 19.91
C GLY A 355 -2.03 27.33 19.46
N THR A 356 -2.98 27.53 20.39
CA THR A 356 -4.39 27.77 20.06
C THR A 356 -4.77 29.24 19.96
N ASN A 357 -3.96 30.02 19.24
CA ASN A 357 -4.38 31.34 18.76
C ASN A 357 -4.31 31.40 17.23
N SER A 358 -5.01 30.47 16.58
CA SER A 358 -5.83 30.76 15.39
C SER A 358 -6.62 29.51 14.99
N THR A 359 -7.94 29.60 15.14
CA THR A 359 -8.97 28.76 14.51
C THR A 359 -8.89 27.23 14.71
N LEU A 360 -9.67 26.71 15.65
CA LEU A 360 -10.25 25.36 15.54
C LEU A 360 -10.95 25.22 14.16
N PRO A 361 -10.64 24.19 13.34
CA PRO A 361 -11.36 23.89 12.11
C PRO A 361 -12.86 23.76 12.37
N LYS A 362 -13.71 24.15 11.41
CA LYS A 362 -15.18 24.09 11.51
C LYS A 362 -15.70 22.73 12.01
N ALA A 363 -15.02 21.64 11.64
CA ALA A 363 -15.34 20.27 12.07
C ALA A 363 -15.12 20.05 13.58
N GLY A 364 -14.08 20.65 14.17
CA GLY A 364 -13.80 20.56 15.61
C GLY A 364 -14.84 21.33 16.44
N ARG A 365 -15.33 22.48 15.96
CA ARG A 365 -16.37 23.25 16.66
C ARG A 365 -17.71 22.55 16.67
N SER A 366 -18.08 21.90 15.56
CA SER A 366 -19.33 21.13 15.46
C SER A 366 -19.32 19.90 16.36
N TRP A 367 -18.15 19.27 16.55
CA TRP A 367 -17.99 18.13 17.46
C TRP A 367 -18.08 18.55 18.93
N VAL A 368 -17.45 19.67 19.31
CA VAL A 368 -17.52 20.23 20.66
C VAL A 368 -18.92 20.74 21.01
N GLN A 369 -19.60 21.47 20.11
CA GLN A 369 -21.00 21.92 20.31
C GLN A 369 -21.98 20.75 20.47
N LYS A 370 -21.77 19.63 19.76
CA LYS A 370 -22.60 18.43 19.90
C LYS A 370 -22.40 17.70 21.22
N LEU A 371 -21.23 17.81 21.84
CA LEU A 371 -20.92 17.14 23.11
C LEU A 371 -21.31 17.97 24.33
N PHE A 372 -21.24 19.30 24.25
CA PHE A 372 -21.36 20.17 25.44
C PHE A 372 -22.43 21.27 25.34
N GLY A 373 -23.14 21.40 24.23
CA GLY A 373 -24.05 22.53 24.00
C GLY A 373 -23.31 23.80 23.56
N ASN A 374 -24.05 24.91 23.42
CA ASN A 374 -23.55 26.17 22.86
C ASN A 374 -22.41 26.81 23.65
#